data_AF-A0A371FCF8-F1
#
_entry.id   AF-A0A371FCF8-F1
#
_cell.length_a   1.000
_cell.length_b   1.000
_cell.length_c   1.000
_cell.angle_alpha   90.00
_cell.angle_beta   90.00
_cell.angle_gamma   90.00
#
_symmetry.space_group_name_H-M   'P 1'
#
loop_
_entity.id
_entity.type
_entity.pdbx_description
1 polymer ?
#
loop_
_entity_poly.entity_id
_entity_poly.type
_entity_poly.pdbx_seq_one_letter_code
_entity_poly.pdbx_strand_id
1 'polypeptide(L)'
;MLPYALHGYRTLVRTSTGATPYSLVYGTKVVLLVEVNILSLRVLAEVELSDAEWAKTLCHRQLYQHRIKHAFDRKVRPHRFKKGDLVLRKILPNAKDPRGKWTPNYEGPYIVK
;
A
#
# COMPACT_ATOMS: atom_id res chain seq x y z
N MET A 1 -29.99 6.79 4.46
CA MET A 1 -28.80 6.94 5.33
C MET A 1 -28.75 5.90 6.45
N LEU A 2 -29.83 5.68 7.21
CA LEU A 2 -29.91 4.71 8.30
C LEU A 2 -29.44 3.26 7.98
N PRO A 3 -29.73 2.67 6.79
CA PRO A 3 -29.33 1.29 6.50
C PRO A 3 -27.80 1.10 6.46
N TYR A 4 -27.07 2.08 5.91
CA TYR A 4 -25.62 2.05 5.80
C TYR A 4 -24.95 2.25 7.17
N ALA A 5 -25.49 3.14 8.00
CA ALA A 5 -25.00 3.36 9.36
C ALA A 5 -25.18 2.11 10.24
N LEU A 6 -26.33 1.44 10.13
CA LEU A 6 -26.60 0.20 10.86
C LEU A 6 -25.69 -0.94 10.39
N HIS A 7 -25.44 -1.04 9.08
CA HIS A 7 -24.52 -2.04 8.53
C HIS A 7 -23.10 -1.83 9.06
N GLY A 8 -22.56 -0.61 8.97
CA GLY A 8 -21.24 -0.27 9.51
C GLY A 8 -21.15 -0.51 11.02
N TYR A 9 -22.23 -0.22 11.77
CA TYR A 9 -22.27 -0.50 13.21
C TYR A 9 -22.11 -1.99 13.52
N ARG A 10 -22.72 -2.87 12.71
CA ARG A 10 -22.73 -4.33 12.91
C ARG A 10 -21.43 -5.00 12.46
N THR A 11 -20.74 -4.46 11.46
CA THR A 11 -19.57 -5.09 10.83
C THR A 11 -18.23 -4.52 11.28
N LEU A 12 -18.21 -3.34 11.94
CA LEU A 12 -16.97 -2.77 12.48
C LEU A 12 -16.60 -3.39 13.83
N VAL A 13 -15.30 -3.65 14.02
CA VAL A 13 -14.74 -4.14 15.29
C VAL A 13 -14.87 -3.06 16.37
N ARG A 14 -15.41 -3.42 17.54
CA ARG A 14 -15.49 -2.52 18.70
C ARG A 14 -14.20 -2.55 19.49
N THR A 15 -13.66 -1.39 19.83
CA THR A 15 -12.42 -1.26 20.63
C THR A 15 -12.54 -1.90 22.01
N SER A 16 -13.74 -1.88 22.61
CA SER A 16 -14.01 -2.48 23.92
C SER A 16 -13.96 -4.01 23.94
N THR A 17 -14.39 -4.65 22.85
CA THR A 17 -14.63 -6.11 22.83
C THR A 17 -13.73 -6.83 21.84
N GLY A 18 -13.01 -6.10 20.98
CA GLY A 18 -12.17 -6.67 19.92
C GLY A 18 -12.92 -7.47 18.85
N ALA A 19 -14.26 -7.51 18.91
CA ALA A 19 -15.12 -8.28 18.03
C ALA A 19 -16.15 -7.37 17.32
N THR A 20 -16.72 -7.85 16.22
CA THR A 20 -17.83 -7.15 15.55
C THR A 20 -19.14 -7.53 16.24
N PRO A 21 -20.10 -6.60 16.42
CA PRO A 21 -21.38 -6.94 17.03
C PRO A 21 -22.10 -8.11 16.34
N TYR A 22 -21.95 -8.24 15.02
CA TYR A 22 -22.48 -9.40 14.29
C TYR A 22 -21.84 -10.73 14.72
N SER A 23 -20.51 -10.78 14.87
CA SER A 23 -19.82 -12.01 15.27
C SER A 23 -20.20 -12.51 16.67
N LEU A 24 -20.64 -11.60 17.56
CA LEU A 24 -21.14 -11.96 18.88
C LEU A 24 -22.55 -12.55 18.83
N VAL A 25 -23.38 -12.13 17.88
CA VAL A 25 -24.76 -12.62 17.74
C VAL A 25 -24.81 -13.94 16.98
N TYR A 26 -24.04 -14.07 15.90
CA TYR A 26 -24.11 -15.21 14.99
C TYR A 26 -22.92 -16.18 15.09
N GLY A 27 -21.91 -15.86 15.91
CA GLY A 27 -20.74 -16.71 16.13
C GLY A 27 -19.75 -16.76 14.95
N THR A 28 -20.01 -16.04 13.86
CA THR A 28 -19.18 -16.06 12.64
C THR A 28 -18.67 -14.66 12.30
N LYS A 29 -17.43 -14.56 11.79
CA LYS A 29 -16.92 -13.32 11.19
C LYS A 29 -17.74 -12.99 9.94
N VAL A 30 -18.19 -11.74 9.84
CA VAL A 30 -18.83 -11.23 8.62
C VAL A 30 -17.77 -11.08 7.54
N VAL A 31 -17.94 -11.77 6.42
CA VAL A 31 -17.26 -11.40 5.18
C VAL A 31 -18.04 -10.22 4.60
N LEU A 32 -17.39 -9.06 4.50
CA LEU A 32 -18.07 -7.86 4.00
C LEU A 32 -18.48 -8.08 2.55
N LEU A 33 -19.71 -7.69 2.19
CA LEU A 33 -20.18 -7.75 0.79
C LEU A 33 -19.24 -7.02 -0.16
N VAL A 34 -18.54 -5.97 0.30
CA VAL A 34 -17.55 -5.27 -0.52
C VAL A 34 -16.31 -6.13 -0.78
N GLU A 35 -15.86 -6.92 0.18
CA GLU A 35 -14.74 -7.83 0.02
C GLU A 35 -15.13 -9.01 -0.86
N VAL A 36 -16.33 -9.57 -0.66
CA VAL A 36 -16.91 -10.61 -1.54
C VAL A 36 -17.03 -10.09 -2.98
N ASN A 37 -17.54 -8.87 -3.17
CA ASN A 37 -17.72 -8.25 -4.49
C ASN A 37 -16.38 -7.94 -5.17
N ILE A 38 -15.41 -7.38 -4.45
CA ILE A 38 -14.06 -7.13 -4.98
C ILE A 38 -13.36 -8.45 -5.34
N LEU A 39 -13.48 -9.47 -4.49
CA LEU A 39 -12.90 -10.78 -4.73
C LEU A 39 -13.59 -11.47 -5.92
N SER A 40 -14.92 -11.44 -5.99
CA SER A 40 -15.69 -12.03 -7.09
C SER A 40 -15.43 -11.34 -8.41
N LEU A 41 -15.32 -10.00 -8.43
CA LEU A 41 -15.01 -9.24 -9.65
C LEU A 41 -13.61 -9.54 -10.18
N ARG A 42 -12.62 -9.69 -9.28
CA ARG A 42 -11.27 -10.10 -9.67
C ARG A 42 -11.27 -11.51 -10.23
N VAL A 43 -11.91 -12.46 -9.53
CA VAL A 43 -11.98 -13.85 -9.97
C VAL A 43 -12.74 -13.99 -11.30
N LEU A 44 -13.87 -13.29 -11.49
CA LEU A 44 -14.59 -13.25 -12.77
C LEU A 44 -13.72 -12.70 -13.89
N ALA A 45 -13.04 -11.57 -13.66
CA ALA A 45 -12.14 -10.99 -14.65
C ALA A 45 -10.97 -11.91 -15.01
N GLU A 46 -10.48 -12.71 -14.06
CA GLU A 46 -9.41 -13.70 -14.29
C GLU A 46 -9.91 -14.95 -15.03
N VAL A 47 -11.15 -15.39 -14.80
CA VAL A 47 -11.75 -16.60 -15.41
C VAL A 47 -12.29 -16.35 -16.82
N GLU A 48 -12.74 -15.13 -17.13
CA GLU A 48 -13.26 -14.77 -18.46
C GLU A 48 -12.16 -14.52 -19.51
N LEU A 49 -10.89 -14.43 -19.09
CA LEU A 49 -9.76 -14.24 -20.01
C LEU A 49 -9.27 -15.58 -20.56
N SER A 50 -9.10 -15.65 -21.87
CA SER A 50 -8.43 -16.81 -22.49
C SER A 50 -6.97 -16.91 -22.02
N ASP A 51 -6.40 -18.13 -21.97
CA ASP A 51 -5.01 -18.36 -21.54
C ASP A 51 -3.99 -17.48 -22.31
N ALA A 52 -4.27 -17.22 -23.59
CA ALA A 52 -3.43 -16.38 -24.43
C ALA A 52 -3.51 -14.89 -24.05
N GLU A 53 -4.70 -14.39 -23.71
CA GLU A 53 -4.89 -13.01 -23.26
C GLU A 53 -4.34 -12.82 -21.83
N TRP A 54 -4.48 -13.83 -20.97
CA TRP A 54 -3.89 -13.86 -19.64
C TRP A 54 -2.35 -13.82 -19.70
N ALA A 55 -1.73 -14.65 -20.54
CA ALA A 55 -0.29 -14.61 -20.76
C ALA A 55 0.17 -13.24 -21.29
N LYS A 56 -0.62 -12.61 -22.18
CA LYS A 56 -0.35 -11.29 -22.73
C LYS A 56 -0.43 -10.18 -21.67
N THR A 57 -1.42 -10.20 -20.77
CA THR A 57 -1.54 -9.19 -19.70
C THR A 57 -0.43 -9.33 -18.66
N LEU A 58 -0.05 -10.57 -18.30
CA LEU A 58 1.09 -10.84 -17.43
C LEU A 58 2.41 -10.36 -18.05
N CYS A 59 2.66 -10.70 -19.32
CA CYS A 59 3.84 -10.24 -20.05
C CYS A 59 3.87 -8.71 -20.15
N HIS A 60 2.74 -8.07 -20.46
CA HIS A 60 2.63 -6.62 -20.51
C HIS A 60 2.98 -5.97 -19.17
N ARG A 61 2.47 -6.52 -18.06
CA ARG A 61 2.77 -6.05 -16.70
C ARG A 61 4.26 -6.18 -16.38
N GLN A 62 4.88 -7.32 -16.70
CA GLN A 62 6.31 -7.56 -16.46
C GLN A 62 7.17 -6.59 -17.29
N LEU A 63 6.86 -6.44 -18.58
CA LEU A 63 7.54 -5.50 -19.48
C LEU A 63 7.39 -4.06 -18.99
N TYR A 64 6.20 -3.67 -18.53
CA TYR A 64 5.96 -2.35 -17.95
C TYR A 64 6.82 -2.13 -16.71
N GLN A 65 6.83 -3.07 -15.76
CA GLN A 65 7.68 -3.00 -14.56
C GLN A 65 9.17 -2.89 -14.93
N HIS A 66 9.63 -3.69 -15.89
CA HIS A 66 11.01 -3.64 -16.37
C HIS A 66 11.36 -2.28 -16.99
N ARG A 67 10.45 -1.70 -17.78
CA ARG A 67 10.63 -0.36 -18.37
C ARG A 67 10.73 0.73 -17.31
N ILE A 68 9.88 0.69 -16.29
CA ILE A 68 9.90 1.65 -15.18
C ILE A 68 11.21 1.54 -14.39
N LYS A 69 11.62 0.31 -14.05
CA LYS A 69 12.90 0.05 -13.37
C LYS A 69 14.07 0.59 -14.19
N HIS A 70 14.14 0.23 -15.47
CA HIS A 70 15.24 0.67 -16.33
C HIS A 70 15.29 2.19 -16.51
N ALA A 71 14.13 2.86 -16.65
CA ALA A 71 14.07 4.31 -16.75
C ALA A 71 14.53 5.01 -15.46
N PHE A 72 14.22 4.44 -14.30
CA PHE A 72 14.70 4.91 -13.01
C PHE A 72 16.21 4.69 -12.87
N ASP A 73 16.67 3.46 -13.03
CA ASP A 73 18.07 3.05 -12.88
C ASP A 73 19.01 3.84 -13.81
N ARG A 74 18.56 4.21 -15.02
CA ARG A 74 19.33 5.06 -15.95
C ARG A 74 19.69 6.42 -15.35
N LYS A 75 18.87 6.97 -14.45
CA LYS A 75 19.11 8.27 -13.81
C LYS A 75 19.82 8.14 -12.46
N VAL A 76 19.88 6.95 -11.89
CA VAL A 76 20.51 6.70 -10.60
C VAL A 76 22.01 6.54 -10.80
N ARG A 77 22.80 7.40 -10.17
CA ARG A 77 24.24 7.19 -10.02
C ARG A 77 24.46 6.46 -8.71
N PRO A 78 24.86 5.18 -8.72
CA PRO A 78 25.13 4.46 -7.49
C PRO A 78 26.30 5.13 -6.77
N HIS A 79 26.05 5.57 -5.54
CA HIS A 79 27.06 6.14 -4.67
C HIS A 79 27.32 5.17 -3.51
N ARG A 80 28.59 4.78 -3.31
CA ARG A 80 28.99 3.87 -2.25
C ARG A 80 29.54 4.69 -1.09
N PHE A 81 28.95 4.51 0.09
CA PHE A 81 29.42 5.13 1.32
C PHE A 81 30.46 4.26 2.00
N LYS A 82 31.49 4.90 2.57
CA LYS A 82 32.49 4.28 3.44
C LYS A 82 32.24 4.68 4.88
N LYS A 83 32.70 3.84 5.80
CA LYS A 83 32.71 4.16 7.23
C LYS A 83 33.52 5.45 7.45
N GLY A 84 32.93 6.42 8.14
CA GLY A 84 33.52 7.74 8.35
C GLY A 84 33.00 8.84 7.40
N ASP A 85 32.30 8.50 6.32
CA ASP A 85 31.72 9.50 5.42
C ASP A 85 30.58 10.29 6.11
N LEU A 86 30.53 11.59 5.85
CA LEU A 86 29.43 12.45 6.28
C LEU A 86 28.29 12.42 5.27
N VAL A 87 27.09 12.09 5.74
CA VAL A 87 25.89 11.96 4.91
C VAL A 87 24.74 12.76 5.49
N LEU A 88 23.95 13.36 4.61
CA LEU A 88 22.71 14.04 4.95
C LEU A 88 21.54 13.08 4.77
N ARG A 89 20.61 13.03 5.74
CA ARG A 89 19.41 12.17 5.63
C ARG A 89 18.25 12.98 5.05
N LYS A 90 17.66 12.52 3.94
CA LYS A 90 16.46 13.16 3.39
C LYS A 90 15.26 12.95 4.32
N ILE A 91 14.56 14.04 4.65
CA ILE A 91 13.34 13.98 5.46
C ILE A 91 12.21 13.45 4.57
N LEU A 92 11.53 12.39 5.01
CA LEU A 92 10.41 11.82 4.28
C LEU A 92 9.19 12.75 4.40
N PRO A 93 8.38 12.91 3.33
CA PRO A 93 7.23 13.83 3.33
C PRO A 93 6.16 13.51 4.38
N ASN A 94 6.17 12.28 4.92
CA ASN A 94 5.26 11.85 5.99
C ASN A 94 5.68 12.39 7.36
N ALA A 95 6.97 12.73 7.54
CA ALA A 95 7.50 13.36 8.74
C ALA A 95 7.57 14.87 8.49
N LYS A 96 6.46 15.57 8.68
CA LYS A 96 6.45 17.04 8.61
C LYS A 96 7.22 17.59 9.80
N ASP A 97 8.27 18.36 9.53
CA ASP A 97 8.90 19.17 10.57
C ASP A 97 7.89 20.22 11.04
N PRO A 98 7.60 20.34 12.36
CA PRO A 98 6.71 21.36 12.89
C PRO A 98 7.11 22.79 12.53
N ARG A 99 8.36 23.03 12.10
CA ARG A 99 8.89 24.32 11.66
C ARG A 99 8.32 24.85 10.32
N GLY A 100 7.54 24.05 9.59
CA GLY A 100 6.74 24.52 8.45
C GLY A 100 7.45 24.53 7.09
N LYS A 101 6.92 25.33 6.15
CA LYS A 101 7.22 25.28 4.70
C LYS A 101 8.68 25.57 4.32
N TRP A 102 9.42 26.29 5.16
CA TRP A 102 10.80 26.74 4.88
C TRP A 102 11.86 25.89 5.58
N THR A 103 11.51 24.66 5.93
CA THR A 103 12.43 23.74 6.59
C THR A 103 13.40 23.12 5.58
N PRO A 104 14.65 22.87 5.98
CA PRO A 104 15.57 22.10 5.17
C PRO A 104 14.97 20.72 4.85
N ASN A 105 15.13 20.25 3.61
CA ASN A 105 14.66 18.91 3.20
C ASN A 105 15.56 17.76 3.71
N TYR A 106 16.66 18.09 4.36
CA TYR A 106 17.68 17.17 4.83
C TYR A 106 18.01 17.46 6.29
N GLU A 107 18.25 16.40 7.06
CA GLU A 107 18.62 16.45 8.46
C GLU A 107 20.06 16.04 8.65
N GLY A 108 20.77 16.81 9.49
CA GLY A 108 22.04 16.48 10.15
C GLY A 108 23.23 16.18 9.21
N PRO A 109 24.47 16.33 9.70
CA PRO A 109 25.57 15.52 9.23
C PRO A 109 25.64 14.24 10.07
N TYR A 110 25.38 13.09 9.46
CA TYR A 110 25.56 11.77 10.09
C TYR A 110 26.86 11.13 9.61
N ILE A 111 27.53 10.40 10.51
CA ILE A 111 28.69 9.59 10.15
C ILE A 111 28.22 8.18 9.85
N VAL A 112 28.62 7.66 8.69
CA VAL A 112 28.40 6.25 8.33
C VAL A 112 29.27 5.37 9.25
N LYS A 113 28.63 4.52 10.05
CA LYS A 113 29.30 3.63 11.03
C LYS A 113 29.88 2.37 10.42
#